data_AF-A0A8J8Q544-F1
#
_entry.id   AF-A0A8J8Q544-F1
#
_cell.length_a   1.000
_cell.length_b   1.000
_cell.length_c   1.000
_cell.angle_alpha   90.00
_cell.angle_beta   90.00
_cell.angle_gamma   90.00
#
_symmetry.space_group_name_H-M   'P 1'
#
loop_
_entity.id
_entity.type
_entity.pdbx_description
1 polymer ?
#
loop_
_entity_poly.entity_id
_entity_poly.type
_entity_poly.pdbx_seq_one_letter_code
_entity_poly.pdbx_strand_id
1 'polypeptide(L)' 'MNVPPDRLLIMFIVATGFAVLVGGWAGGLVRAETGGLEAIGLRIGLGIVFFAVLLGLWQVFRGIDEDSS' A
#
# COMPACT_ATOMS: atom_id res chain seq x y z
N MET A 1 13.32 6.88 -17.96
CA MET A 1 12.19 6.12 -17.40
C MET A 1 11.16 5.95 -18.49
N ASN A 2 11.19 4.81 -19.19
CA ASN A 2 10.13 4.41 -20.12
C ASN A 2 9.43 3.22 -19.47
N VAL A 3 8.66 3.49 -18.42
CA VAL A 3 7.88 2.43 -17.75
C VAL A 3 6.64 2.20 -18.60
N PRO A 4 6.37 0.97 -19.07
CA PRO A 4 5.20 0.69 -19.88
C PRO A 4 3.92 1.14 -19.14
N PRO A 5 3.00 1.85 -19.80
CA PRO A 5 1.77 2.35 -19.17
C PRO A 5 0.90 1.23 -18.58
N ASP A 6 0.96 0.02 -19.16
CA ASP A 6 0.26 -1.16 -18.65
C ASP A 6 0.74 -1.55 -17.25
N ARG A 7 2.04 -1.40 -16.98
CA ARG A 7 2.65 -1.69 -15.67
C ARG A 7 2.20 -0.68 -14.62
N LEU A 8 2.04 0.59 -15.02
CA LEU A 8 1.50 1.64 -14.15
C LEU A 8 0.02 1.38 -13.83
N LEU A 9 -0.77 0.93 -14.81
CA LEU A 9 -2.18 0.58 -14.61
C LEU A 9 -2.35 -0.60 -13.66
N ILE A 10 -1.59 -1.69 -13.85
CA ILE A 10 -1.63 -2.85 -12.95
C ILE A 10 -1.25 -2.43 -11.53
N MET A 11 -0.17 -1.67 -11.38
CA MET A 11 0.23 -1.22 -10.04
C MET A 11 -0.80 -0.29 -9.42
N PHE A 12 -1.43 0.59 -10.20
CA PHE A 12 -2.49 1.46 -9.70
C PHE A 12 -3.69 0.65 -9.20
N ILE A 13 -4.11 -0.37 -9.96
CA ILE A 13 -5.23 -1.25 -9.55
C ILE A 13 -4.88 -2.00 -8.27
N VAL A 14 -3.70 -2.62 -8.20
CA VAL A 14 -3.27 -3.39 -7.02
C VAL A 14 -3.12 -2.46 -5.80
N ALA A 15 -2.50 -1.30 -5.97
CA ALA A 15 -2.34 -0.32 -4.90
C ALA A 15 -3.70 0.18 -4.38
N THR A 16 -4.64 0.46 -5.28
CA THR A 16 -5.99 0.93 -4.91
C THR A 16 -6.78 -0.17 -4.22
N GLY A 17 -6.75 -1.40 -4.73
CA GLY A 17 -7.41 -2.55 -4.10
C GLY A 17 -6.86 -2.84 -2.70
N PHE A 18 -5.53 -2.80 -2.56
CA PHE A 18 -4.87 -2.96 -1.26
C PHE A 18 -5.21 -1.81 -0.31
N ALA A 19 -5.26 -0.55 -0.80
CA ALA A 19 -5.66 0.61 -0.01
C ALA A 19 -7.08 0.48 0.54
N VAL A 20 -8.03 0.02 -0.27
CA VAL A 20 -9.43 -0.13 0.14
C VAL A 20 -9.58 -1.25 1.16
N LEU A 21 -8.97 -2.42 0.90
CA LEU A 21 -9.07 -3.58 1.79
C LEU A 21 -8.37 -3.33 3.13
N VAL A 22 -7.11 -2.89 3.10
CA VAL A 22 -6.32 -2.68 4.30
C VAL A 22 -6.74 -1.41 5.02
N GLY A 23 -6.98 -0.32 4.29
CA GLY A 23 -7.42 0.95 4.87
C GLY A 23 -8.80 0.86 5.51
N GLY A 24 -9.74 0.16 4.88
CA GLY A 24 -11.07 -0.08 5.44
C GLY A 24 -11.03 -0.95 6.70
N TRP A 25 -10.29 -2.07 6.64
CA TRP A 25 -10.17 -2.99 7.77
C TRP A 25 -9.41 -2.36 8.95
N ALA A 26 -8.24 -1.79 8.68
CA ALA A 26 -7.39 -1.22 9.72
C ALA A 26 -7.93 0.12 10.27
N GLY A 27 -8.57 0.93 9.44
CA GLY A 27 -9.27 2.14 9.90
C GLY A 27 -10.44 1.79 10.83
N GLY A 28 -11.17 0.70 10.51
CA GLY A 28 -12.19 0.12 11.38
C GLY A 28 -11.62 -0.39 12.71
N LEU A 29 -10.50 -1.10 12.67
CA LEU A 29 -9.84 -1.66 13.85
C LEU A 29 -9.33 -0.57 14.80
N VAL A 30 -8.65 0.46 14.27
CA VAL A 30 -8.17 1.59 15.09
C VAL A 30 -9.32 2.33 15.76
N ARG A 31 -10.45 2.49 15.06
CA ARG A 31 -11.65 3.12 15.63
C ARG A 31 -12.35 2.24 16.66
N ALA A 32 -12.25 0.92 16.54
CA ALA A 32 -12.86 -0.03 17.47
C ALA A 32 -12.08 -0.16 18.79
N GLU A 33 -10.74 -0.10 18.74
CA GLU A 33 -9.90 -0.36 19.91
C GLU A 33 -9.43 0.89 20.67
N THR A 34 -9.35 2.06 20.03
CA THR A 34 -8.69 3.23 20.65
C THR A 34 -9.50 4.52 20.52
N GLY A 35 -9.54 5.29 21.61
CA GLY A 35 -10.10 6.64 21.66
C GLY A 35 -9.01 7.68 21.95
N GLY A 36 -9.05 8.85 21.29
CA GLY A 36 -8.14 9.97 21.57
C GLY A 36 -6.86 9.99 20.72
N LEU A 37 -5.75 10.51 21.29
CA LEU A 37 -4.48 10.75 20.58
C LEU A 37 -3.77 9.46 20.13
N GLU A 38 -3.99 8.34 20.82
CA GLU A 38 -3.42 7.03 20.47
C GLU A 38 -3.91 6.55 19.10
N ALA A 39 -5.16 6.87 18.75
CA ALA A 39 -5.72 6.56 17.44
C ALA A 39 -4.99 7.29 16.30
N ILE A 40 -4.41 8.46 16.56
CA ILE A 40 -3.65 9.22 15.55
C ILE A 40 -2.29 8.56 15.31
N GLY A 41 -1.59 8.18 16.38
CA GLY A 41 -0.32 7.46 16.27
C GLY A 41 -0.46 6.15 15.50
N LEU A 42 -1.50 5.37 15.83
CA LEU A 42 -1.83 4.14 15.11
C LEU A 42 -2.13 4.36 13.63
N ARG A 43 -2.90 5.39 13.27
CA ARG A 43 -3.18 5.72 11.86
C ARG A 43 -1.92 6.10 11.09
N ILE A 44 -1.04 6.90 11.69
CA ILE A 44 0.23 7.30 11.08
C ILE A 44 1.12 6.08 10.88
N GLY A 45 1.29 5.25 11.91
CA GLY A 45 2.06 4.01 11.83
C GLY A 45 1.52 3.08 10.74
N LEU A 46 0.20 2.96 10.64
CA LEU A 46 -0.43 2.14 9.62
C LEU A 46 -0.20 2.69 8.20
N GLY A 47 -0.24 4.02 8.03
CA GLY A 47 0.11 4.68 6.78
C GLY A 47 1.56 4.42 6.35
N ILE A 48 2.50 4.44 7.30
CA ILE A 48 3.92 4.13 7.04
C ILE A 48 4.07 2.68 6.58
N VAL A 49 3.45 1.72 7.29
CA VAL A 49 3.49 0.30 6.93
C VAL A 49 2.88 0.09 5.55
N PHE A 50 1.74 0.71 5.27
CA PHE A 50 1.09 0.64 3.97
C PHE A 50 2.02 1.12 2.84
N PHE A 51 2.69 2.25 3.04
CA PHE A 51 3.62 2.80 2.05
C PHE A 51 4.84 1.90 1.85
N ALA A 52 5.36 1.30 2.92
CA ALA A 52 6.47 0.34 2.84
C ALA A 52 6.08 -0.91 2.01
N VAL A 53 4.86 -1.42 2.18
CA VAL A 53 4.35 -2.55 1.38
C VAL A 53 4.26 -2.17 -0.10
N LEU A 54 3.75 -0.99 -0.43
CA LEU A 54 3.68 -0.53 -1.83
C LEU A 54 5.06 -0.43 -2.48
N LEU A 55 6.05 0.11 -1.74
CA LEU A 55 7.43 0.18 -2.23
C LEU A 55 8.04 -1.21 -2.43
N GLY A 56 7.79 -2.15 -1.51
CA GLY A 56 8.22 -3.53 -1.65
C GLY A 56 7.60 -4.20 -2.88
N LEU A 57 6.30 -4.01 -3.08
CA LEU A 57 5.59 -4.54 -4.24
C LEU A 57 6.17 -3.98 -5.55
N TRP A 58 6.45 -2.68 -5.60
CA TRP A 58 7.08 -2.05 -6.75
C TRP A 58 8.47 -2.63 -7.05
N GLN A 59 9.28 -2.90 -6.03
CA GLN A 59 10.58 -3.55 -6.23
C GLN A 59 10.44 -4.97 -6.79
N VAL A 60 9.51 -5.76 -6.27
CA VAL A 60 9.25 -7.12 -6.78
C VAL A 60 8.82 -7.07 -8.25
N PHE A 61 7.87 -6.21 -8.60
CA PHE A 61 7.42 -6.04 -9.98
C PHE A 61 8.54 -5.55 -10.91
N ARG A 62 9.41 -4.68 -10.41
CA ARG A 62 10.56 -4.20 -11.20
C ARG A 62 11.58 -5.31 -11.47
N GLY A 63 11.85 -6.17 -10.49
CA GLY A 63 12.77 -7.30 -10.66
C GLY A 63 12.25 -8.35 -11.66
N ILE A 64 10.97 -8.69 -11.60
CA ILE A 64 10.34 -9.62 -12.56
C ILE A 64 10.45 -9.12 -14.01
N ASP A 65 10.35 -7.81 -14.21
CA ASP A 65 10.43 -7.18 -15.54
C ASP A 65 11.87 -7.15 -16.08
N GLU A 66 12.87 -6.95 -15.20
CA GLU A 66 14.31 -7.01 -15.54
C GLU A 66 14.76 -8.44 -15.88
N ASP A 67 14.22 -9.46 -15.21
CA ASP A 67 14.54 -10.87 -15.50
C ASP A 67 13.86 -11.41 -16.78
N SER A 68 12.84 -10.70 -17.29
CA SER A 68 12.10 -11.09 -18.49
C SER A 68 12.66 -10.51 -19.80
N SER A 69 13.74 -9.70 -19.75
CA SER A 69 14.36 -9.05 -20.93
C SER A 69 15.63 -9.73 -21.41
#